data_AF-A0A8B8MVZ3-F1
#
_entry.id   AF-A0A8B8MVZ3-F1
#
_cell.length_a   1.000
_cell.length_b   1.000
_cell.length_c   1.000
_cell.angle_alpha   90.00
_cell.angle_beta   90.00
_cell.angle_gamma   90.00
#
_symmetry.space_group_name_H-M   'P 1'
#
loop_
_entity.id
_entity.type
_entity.pdbx_description
1 polymer ?
#
loop_
_entity_poly.entity_id
_entity_poly.type
_entity_poly.pdbx_seq_one_letter_code
_entity_poly.pdbx_strand_id
1 'polypeptide(L)' 'MTKERIEKILKAGANVVLTTKGIDDMALKYFVEAGAIAVRRVRKEDMRHIAKATGATMVSTFADMEGEETYDSSFLGH' A
#
# COMPACT_ATOMS: atom_id res chain seq x y z
N MET A 1 10.46 -0.52 1.28
CA MET A 1 9.54 -0.35 0.13
C MET A 1 10.29 0.48 -0.90
N THR A 2 10.40 0.03 -2.15
CA THR A 2 11.16 0.73 -3.19
C THR A 2 10.31 1.81 -3.84
N LYS A 3 10.96 2.79 -4.50
CA LYS A 3 10.29 3.87 -5.24
C LYS A 3 9.29 3.33 -6.27
N GLU A 4 9.67 2.31 -7.04
CA GLU A 4 8.82 1.71 -8.08
C GLU A 4 7.52 1.13 -7.52
N ARG A 5 7.57 0.45 -6.37
CA ARG A 5 6.37 -0.08 -5.71
C ARG A 5 5.46 1.04 -5.22
N ILE A 6 6.02 2.13 -4.72
CA ILE A 6 5.27 3.30 -4.27
C ILE A 6 4.54 3.94 -5.45
N GLU A 7 5.24 4.12 -6.57
CA GLU A 7 4.64 4.66 -7.79
C GLU A 7 3.49 3.79 -8.31
N LYS A 8 3.60 2.46 -8.24
CA LYS A 8 2.50 1.55 -8.63
C LYS A 8 1.26 1.73 -7.72
N ILE A 9 1.46 1.83 -6.40
CA ILE A 9 0.38 2.07 -5.44
C ILE A 9 -0.30 3.43 -5.69
N LEU A 10 0.49 4.48 -5.90
CA LEU A 10 -0.02 5.83 -6.18
C LEU A 10 -0.76 5.89 -7.52
N LYS A 11 -0.23 5.23 -8.57
CA LYS A 11 -0.88 5.13 -9.89
C LYS A 11 -2.22 4.40 -9.83
N ALA A 12 -2.39 3.44 -8.92
CA ALA A 12 -3.67 2.79 -8.69
C ALA A 12 -4.71 3.70 -8.04
N GLY A 13 -4.31 4.88 -7.53
CA GLY A 13 -5.21 5.89 -6.96
C GLY A 13 -5.27 5.89 -5.42
N ALA A 14 -4.33 5.21 -4.75
CA ALA A 14 -4.32 5.18 -3.29
C ALA A 14 -3.94 6.55 -2.70
N ASN A 15 -4.79 7.09 -1.82
CA ASN A 15 -4.53 8.31 -1.05
C ASN A 15 -4.10 8.02 0.41
N VAL A 16 -4.41 6.82 0.92
CA VAL A 16 -4.03 6.33 2.25
C VAL A 16 -3.45 4.93 2.11
N VAL A 17 -2.23 4.73 2.60
CA VAL A 17 -1.49 3.47 2.52
C VAL A 17 -1.15 3.00 3.93
N LEU A 18 -1.60 1.79 4.27
CA LEU A 18 -1.35 1.17 5.57
C LEU A 18 -0.37 0.00 5.41
N THR A 19 0.66 -0.06 6.24
CA THR A 19 1.65 -1.13 6.22
C THR A 19 1.88 -1.71 7.61
N THR A 20 2.06 -3.04 7.66
CA THR A 20 2.37 -3.74 8.92
C THR A 20 3.82 -3.60 9.34
N LYS A 21 4.70 -3.32 8.38
CA LYS A 21 6.15 -3.14 8.59
C LYS A 21 6.51 -1.66 8.68
N GLY A 22 7.79 -1.39 8.90
CA GLY A 22 8.33 -0.04 8.77
C GLY A 22 8.32 0.46 7.32
N ILE A 23 8.32 1.77 7.17
CA ILE A 23 8.61 2.47 5.91
C ILE A 23 9.86 3.30 6.17
N ASP A 24 10.80 3.25 5.24
CA ASP A 24 12.03 4.03 5.25
C ASP A 24 11.73 5.53 5.04
N ASP A 25 12.54 6.42 5.60
CA ASP A 25 12.26 7.85 5.56
C ASP A 25 12.35 8.42 4.13
N MET A 26 13.21 7.87 3.27
CA MET A 26 13.27 8.24 1.85
C MET A 26 12.01 7.79 1.11
N ALA A 27 11.45 6.64 1.48
CA ALA A 27 10.19 6.15 0.93
C ALA A 27 8.99 7.00 1.37
N LEU A 28 8.97 7.47 2.62
CA LEU A 28 7.93 8.36 3.14
C LEU A 28 7.86 9.68 2.35
N LYS A 29 9.00 10.22 1.94
CA LYS A 29 9.06 11.46 1.13
C LYS A 29 8.23 11.36 -0.15
N TYR A 30 8.26 10.21 -0.84
CA TYR A 30 7.47 10.03 -2.07
C TYR A 30 5.95 10.08 -1.84
N PHE A 31 5.47 9.56 -0.71
CA PHE A 31 4.05 9.68 -0.36
C PHE A 31 3.66 11.12 -0.05
N VAL A 32 4.52 11.84 0.69
CA VAL A 32 4.28 13.25 1.02
C VAL A 32 4.25 14.12 -0.24
N GLU A 33 5.20 13.94 -1.15
CA GLU A 33 5.25 14.67 -2.43
C GLU A 33 4.02 14.37 -3.32
N ALA A 34 3.48 13.15 -3.23
CA ALA A 34 2.27 12.75 -3.94
C ALA A 34 0.97 13.15 -3.22
N GLY A 35 1.05 13.76 -2.04
CA GLY A 35 -0.14 14.11 -1.24
C GLY A 35 -0.88 12.92 -0.63
N ALA A 36 -0.21 11.77 -0.48
CA ALA A 36 -0.77 10.56 0.10
C ALA A 36 -0.27 10.34 1.54
N ILE A 37 -1.14 9.76 2.38
CA ILE A 37 -0.82 9.42 3.77
C ILE A 37 -0.27 8.00 3.83
N ALA A 38 0.92 7.82 4.40
CA ALA A 38 1.50 6.50 4.64
C ALA A 38 1.61 6.22 6.14
N VAL A 39 0.92 5.17 6.62
CA VAL A 39 0.98 4.70 8.00
C VAL A 39 1.82 3.43 8.07
N ARG A 40 2.81 3.44 8.96
CA ARG A 40 3.75 2.33 9.20
C ARG A 40 3.47 1.65 10.53
N ARG A 41 3.85 0.37 10.65
CA ARG A 41 3.72 -0.45 11.88
C ARG A 41 2.27 -0.62 12.38
N VAL A 42 1.30 -0.72 11.47
CA VAL A 42 -0.09 -1.07 11.82
C VAL A 42 -0.15 -2.53 12.27
N ARG A 43 -0.88 -2.84 13.35
CA ARG A 43 -0.99 -4.22 13.81
C ARG A 43 -1.74 -5.07 12.77
N LYS A 44 -1.36 -6.34 12.66
CA LYS A 44 -1.97 -7.25 11.69
C LYS A 44 -3.45 -7.51 11.98
N GLU A 45 -3.86 -7.45 13.25
CA GLU A 45 -5.27 -7.53 13.66
C GLU A 45 -6.09 -6.34 13.11
N ASP A 46 -5.58 -5.12 13.31
CA ASP A 46 -6.22 -3.89 12.82
C ASP A 46 -6.31 -3.87 11.30
N MET A 47 -5.25 -4.29 10.60
CA MET A 47 -5.26 -4.39 9.12
C MET A 47 -6.39 -5.27 8.60
N ARG A 48 -6.68 -6.40 9.27
CA ARG A 48 -7.80 -7.28 8.87
C ARG A 48 -9.15 -6.61 9.09
N HIS A 49 -9.31 -5.92 10.20
CA HIS A 49 -10.55 -5.20 10.49
C HIS A 49 -10.77 -4.06 9.51
N ILE A 50 -9.74 -3.28 9.21
CA ILE A 50 -9.80 -2.18 8.24
C ILE A 50 -10.11 -2.72 6.85
N ALA A 51 -9.39 -3.74 6.37
CA ALA A 51 -9.64 -4.36 5.08
C ALA A 51 -11.10 -4.85 4.95
N LYS A 52 -11.65 -5.49 5.99
CA LYS A 52 -13.04 -5.91 6.01
C LYS A 52 -14.03 -4.74 6.03
N ALA A 53 -13.70 -3.66 6.73
CA ALA A 53 -14.56 -2.49 6.87
C ALA A 53 -14.59 -1.62 5.60
N THR A 54 -13.46 -1.48 4.90
CA THR A 54 -13.33 -0.65 3.69
C THR A 54 -13.51 -1.44 2.39
N GLY A 55 -13.52 -2.77 2.46
CA GLY A 55 -13.50 -3.65 1.29
C GLY A 55 -12.13 -3.80 0.63
N ALA A 56 -11.08 -3.19 1.20
CA ALA A 56 -9.73 -3.33 0.67
C ALA A 56 -9.20 -4.76 0.79
N THR A 57 -8.28 -5.14 -0.10
CA THR A 57 -7.60 -6.43 -0.06
C THR A 57 -6.24 -6.29 0.62
N MET A 58 -5.95 -7.13 1.61
CA MET A 58 -4.61 -7.18 2.19
C MET A 58 -3.63 -7.82 1.20
N VAL A 59 -2.67 -7.04 0.73
CA VAL A 59 -1.63 -7.49 -0.21
C VAL A 59 -0.36 -7.89 0.53
N SER A 60 0.10 -9.13 0.33
CA SER A 60 1.34 -9.67 0.91
C SER A 60 2.53 -9.65 -0.06
N THR A 61 2.26 -9.74 -1.36
CA THR A 61 3.23 -9.70 -2.47
C THR A 61 2.66 -8.91 -3.63
N PHE A 62 3.54 -8.23 -4.39
CA PHE A 62 3.16 -7.53 -5.63
C PHE A 62 3.42 -8.39 -6.86
N ALA A 63 4.10 -9.54 -6.69
CA ALA A 63 4.39 -10.44 -7.79
C ALA A 63 3.11 -11.12 -8.28
N ASP A 64 2.92 -11.12 -9.60
CA ASP A 64 1.93 -11.93 -10.28
C ASP A 64 2.48 -13.32 -10.65
N MET A 65 1.69 -14.09 -11.40
CA MET A 65 2.07 -15.45 -11.84
C MET A 65 3.18 -15.46 -12.89
N GLU A 66 3.43 -14.32 -13.56
CA GLU A 66 4.45 -14.16 -14.60
C GLU A 66 5.77 -13.61 -14.02
N GLY A 67 5.77 -13.22 -12.74
CA GLY A 67 6.93 -12.69 -12.03
C GLY A 67 7.06 -11.17 -12.12
N GLU A 68 6.09 -10.50 -12.74
CA GLU A 68 6.02 -9.05 -12.80
C GLU A 68 5.40 -8.50 -11.52
N GLU A 69 5.84 -7.29 -11.12
CA GLU A 69 5.23 -6.62 -9.97
C GLU A 69 4.07 -5.73 -10.42
N THR A 70 2.86 -6.04 -9.99
CA THR A 70 1.66 -5.26 -10.29
C THR A 70 0.92 -4.86 -9.01
N TYR A 71 0.16 -3.77 -9.09
CA TYR A 71 -0.73 -3.34 -8.00
C TYR A 71 -2.01 -2.79 -8.64
N ASP A 72 -3.09 -3.55 -8.52
CA ASP A 72 -4.36 -3.25 -9.16
C ASP A 72 -5.27 -2.41 -8.24
N SER A 73 -6.05 -1.52 -8.85
CA SER A 73 -7.05 -0.69 -8.16
C SER A 73 -8.12 -1.50 -7.41
N SER A 74 -8.38 -2.74 -7.82
CA SER A 74 -9.29 -3.68 -7.15
C SER A 74 -8.86 -4.06 -5.73
N PHE A 75 -7.60 -3.80 -5.36
CA PHE A 75 -7.13 -4.00 -3.99
C PHE A 75 -7.49 -2.84 -3.06
N LEU A 76 -7.93 -1.70 -3.59
CA LEU A 76 -8.27 -0.52 -2.80
C LEU A 76 -9.66 -0.66 -2.16
N GLY A 77 -9.79 -0.11 -0.96
CA GLY A 77 -11.08 0.07 -0.31
C GLY A 77 -11.72 1.40 -0.70
N HIS A 78 -12.99 1.57 -0.36
CA HIS A 78 -13.79 2.78 -0.62
C HIS A 78 -14.11 3.56 0.66
#